data_AF-X1P553-F1
#
_entry.id   AF-X1P553-F1
#
_cell.length_a   1.000
_cell.length_b   1.000
_cell.length_c   1.000
_cell.angle_alpha   90.00
_cell.angle_beta   90.00
_cell.angle_gamma   90.00
#
_symmetry.space_group_name_H-M   'P 1'
#
loop_
_entity.id
_entity.type
_entity.pdbx_description
1 polymer ?
#
loop_
_entity_poly.entity_id
_entity_poly.type
_entity_poly.pdbx_seq_one_letter_code
_entity_poly.pdbx_strand_id
1 'polypeptide(L)' 'ALGERDKIYLANADAFERKFISQSEFEKRKIEDTLDIAWRLFSALPEEDLKLISEKFIKRYLPKYSRKT' A
#
# COMPACT_ATOMS: atom_id res chain seq x y z
N ALA A 1 7.60 -1.04 25.18
CA ALA A 1 7.34 0.00 24.15
C ALA A 1 7.31 -0.70 22.79
N LEU A 2 6.46 -0.26 21.86
CA LEU A 2 6.39 -0.84 20.51
C LEU A 2 7.69 -0.60 19.74
N GLY A 3 8.12 -1.61 18.97
CA GLY A 3 9.26 -1.48 18.06
C GLY A 3 8.98 -0.49 16.94
N GLU A 4 10.03 0.00 16.28
CA GLU A 4 9.89 0.91 15.14
C GLU A 4 9.09 0.28 13.99
N ARG A 5 9.32 -1.00 13.73
CA ARG A 5 8.59 -1.78 12.73
C ARG A 5 7.10 -1.90 13.08
N ASP A 6 6.76 -2.21 14.33
CA ASP A 6 5.37 -2.33 14.77
C ASP A 6 4.60 -1.00 14.61
N LYS A 7 5.26 0.13 14.88
CA LYS A 7 4.67 1.46 14.67
C LYS A 7 4.35 1.72 13.21
N ILE A 8 5.23 1.30 12.29
CA ILE A 8 5.00 1.40 10.84
C ILE A 8 3.76 0.58 10.46
N TYR A 9 3.65 -0.65 10.95
CA TYR A 9 2.50 -1.51 10.68
C TYR A 9 1.19 -0.93 11.23
N LEU A 10 1.19 -0.39 12.44
CA LEU A 10 0.01 0.27 13.03
C LEU A 10 -0.42 1.48 12.22
N ALA A 11 0.52 2.37 11.86
CA ALA A 11 0.21 3.53 11.03
C ALA A 11 -0.28 3.12 9.62
N ASN A 12 0.23 2.02 9.08
CA ASN A 12 -0.23 1.47 7.81
C ASN A 12 -1.65 0.90 7.91
N ALA A 13 -1.97 0.20 9.00
CA ALA A 13 -3.31 -0.32 9.26
C ALA A 13 -4.34 0.81 9.32
N ASP A 14 -4.05 1.89 10.05
CA ASP A 14 -4.91 3.08 10.09
C ASP A 14 -5.10 3.70 8.68
N ALA A 15 -4.03 3.75 7.89
CA ALA A 15 -4.09 4.24 6.52
C ALA A 15 -4.88 3.31 5.60
N PHE A 16 -4.79 1.99 5.80
CA PHE A 16 -5.54 0.99 5.03
C PHE A 16 -7.04 1.12 5.27
N GLU A 17 -7.47 1.22 6.53
CA GLU A 17 -8.88 1.44 6.87
C GLU A 17 -9.42 2.72 6.24
N ARG A 18 -8.69 3.82 6.37
CA ARG A 18 -9.14 5.15 5.92
C ARG A 18 -9.08 5.35 4.42
N LYS A 19 -8.12 4.73 3.72
CA LYS A 19 -7.86 5.01 2.29
C LYS A 19 -8.29 3.88 1.37
N PHE A 20 -8.18 2.62 1.82
CA PHE A 20 -8.50 1.46 1.01
C PHE A 20 -9.92 0.96 1.27
N ILE A 21 -10.26 0.70 2.54
CA ILE A 21 -11.58 0.18 2.91
C ILE A 21 -12.63 1.29 2.85
N SER A 22 -12.36 2.44 3.47
CA SER A 22 -13.29 3.56 3.48
C SER A 22 -13.38 4.17 2.07
N GLN A 23 -14.57 4.08 1.51
CA GLN A 23 -14.95 4.61 0.22
C GLN A 23 -16.25 5.36 0.41
N SER A 24 -16.37 6.54 -0.20
CA SER A 24 -17.61 7.32 -0.11
C SER A 24 -18.74 6.60 -0.86
N GLU A 25 -19.98 6.79 -0.43
CA GLU A 25 -21.18 6.24 -1.06
C GLU A 25 -21.27 6.55 -2.57
N PHE A 26 -20.75 7.71 -2.99
CA PHE A 26 -20.77 8.15 -4.39
C PHE A 26 -19.45 7.92 -5.12
N GLU A 27 -18.44 7.38 -4.45
CA GLU A 27 -17.15 7.13 -5.07
C GLU A 27 -17.21 5.82 -5.88
N LYS A 28 -16.85 5.89 -7.16
CA LYS A 28 -16.73 4.73 -8.04
C LYS A 28 -15.27 4.56 -8.43
N ARG A 29 -14.57 3.64 -7.76
CA ARG A 29 -13.18 3.31 -8.09
C ARG A 29 -13.13 2.26 -9.19
N LYS A 30 -12.29 2.48 -10.20
CA LYS A 30 -11.91 1.40 -11.10
C LYS A 30 -10.94 0.48 -10.38
N ILE A 31 -10.74 -0.72 -10.94
CA ILE A 31 -9.80 -1.67 -10.34
C ILE A 31 -8.37 -1.12 -10.32
N GLU A 32 -7.99 -0.34 -11.33
CA GLU A 32 -6.68 0.31 -11.41
C GLU A 32 -6.48 1.33 -10.29
N ASP A 33 -7.50 2.11 -9.96
CA ASP A 33 -7.46 3.10 -8.87
C ASP A 33 -7.29 2.40 -7.51
N THR A 34 -8.04 1.32 -7.29
CA THR A 34 -7.95 0.50 -6.08
C THR A 34 -6.56 -0.11 -5.93
N LEU A 35 -5.99 -0.64 -7.01
CA LEU A 35 -4.63 -1.20 -7.00
C LEU A 35 -3.58 -0.11 -6.78
N ASP A 36 -3.74 1.08 -7.36
CA ASP A 36 -2.84 2.21 -7.14
C ASP A 36 -2.85 2.64 -5.65
N ILE A 37 -4.00 2.63 -4.97
CA ILE A 37 -4.09 2.87 -3.52
C ILE A 37 -3.35 1.78 -2.74
N ALA A 38 -3.55 0.50 -3.08
CA ALA A 38 -2.88 -0.61 -2.41
C ALA A 38 -1.35 -0.51 -2.55
N TRP A 39 -0.83 -0.23 -3.75
CA TRP A 39 0.62 -0.08 -3.96
C TRP A 39 1.22 1.11 -3.22
N ARG A 40 0.47 2.21 -3.04
CA ARG A 40 0.88 3.31 -2.16
C ARG A 40 0.96 2.87 -0.70
N LEU A 41 -0.01 2.09 -0.22
CA LEU A 41 0.01 1.55 1.14
C LEU A 41 1.18 0.57 1.34
N PHE A 42 1.43 -0.33 0.39
CA PHE A 42 2.58 -1.24 0.46
C PHE A 42 3.92 -0.52 0.45
N SER A 43 4.03 0.65 -0.18
CA SER A 43 5.27 1.43 -0.20
C SER A 43 5.70 1.99 1.17
N ALA A 44 4.78 2.05 2.14
CA ALA A 44 5.09 2.44 3.50
C ALA A 44 5.59 1.26 4.37
N LEU A 45 5.49 0.02 3.89
CA LEU A 45 6.05 -1.16 4.57
C LEU A 45 7.48 -1.43 4.07
N PRO A 46 8.33 -2.09 4.88
CA PRO A 46 9.60 -2.61 4.41
C PRO A 46 9.41 -3.59 3.24
N GLU A 47 10.21 -3.46 2.19
CA GLU A 47 10.08 -4.28 0.98
C GLU A 47 10.27 -5.79 1.26
N GLU A 48 11.16 -6.12 2.21
CA GLU A 48 11.41 -7.48 2.71
C GLU A 48 10.20 -8.14 3.39
N ASP A 49 9.18 -7.35 3.77
CA ASP A 49 7.94 -7.84 4.34
C ASP A 49 6.88 -8.19 3.29
N LEU A 50 7.05 -7.76 2.04
CA LEU A 50 6.13 -8.03 0.93
C LEU A 50 6.28 -9.45 0.37
N LYS A 51 6.38 -10.45 1.25
CA LYS A 51 6.77 -11.85 0.94
C LYS A 51 5.77 -12.60 0.06
N LEU A 52 4.51 -12.15 0.04
CA LEU A 52 3.44 -12.76 -0.76
C LEU A 52 3.37 -12.20 -2.19
N ILE A 53 4.15 -11.17 -2.50
CA ILE A 53 4.16 -10.51 -3.80
C ILE A 53 5.44 -10.90 -4.53
N SER A 54 5.30 -11.44 -5.74
CA SER A 54 6.46 -11.77 -6.57
C SER A 54 7.30 -10.51 -6.86
N GLU A 55 8.63 -10.65 -6.81
CA GLU A 55 9.57 -9.56 -7.09
C GLU A 55 9.30 -8.84 -8.40
N LYS A 56 8.87 -9.57 -9.44
CA LYS A 56 8.56 -8.98 -10.75
C LYS A 56 7.47 -7.91 -10.67
N PHE A 57 6.53 -8.08 -9.74
CA PHE A 57 5.45 -7.13 -9.51
C PHE A 57 5.88 -6.00 -8.57
N ILE A 58 6.67 -6.31 -7.54
CA ILE A 58 7.28 -5.28 -6.67
C ILE A 58 8.08 -4.28 -7.52
N LYS A 59 9.00 -4.79 -8.36
CA LYS A 59 9.84 -3.95 -9.23
C LYS A 59 9.06 -3.18 -10.29
N ARG A 60 7.86 -3.66 -10.66
CA ARG A 60 7.03 -3.02 -11.68
C ARG A 60 6.07 -1.97 -11.12
N TYR A 61 5.52 -2.20 -9.94
CA TYR A 61 4.37 -1.44 -9.44
C TYR A 61 4.61 -0.71 -8.12
N LEU A 62 5.63 -1.08 -7.33
CA LEU A 62 5.95 -0.33 -6.12
C LEU A 62 6.40 1.09 -6.52
N PRO A 63 5.85 2.16 -5.91
CA PRO A 63 6.21 3.55 -6.22
C PRO A 63 7.71 3.85 -6.23
N LYS A 64 8.49 3.14 -5.41
CA LYS A 64 9.96 3.21 -5.37
C LYS A 64 10.64 2.93 -6.72
N TYR A 65 10.05 2.05 -7.53
CA TYR A 65 10.61 1.60 -8.82
C TYR A 65 9.79 2.10 -10.03
N SER A 66 8.50 2.35 -9.83
CA SER A 66 7.62 2.86 -10.85
C SER A 66 7.81 4.37 -11.00
N ARG A 67 8.38 4.82 -12.12
CA ARG A 67 8.38 6.24 -12.53
C ARG A 67 6.97 6.66 -12.93
N LYS A 68 6.03 6.75 -11.99
CA LYS A 68 4.83 7.57 -12.17
C LYS A 68 5.18 8.97 -11.69
N THR A 69 5.58 9.82 -12.63
CA THR A 69 5.74 11.28 -12.47
C THR A 69 4.41 11.92 -12.10
#